data_AF-A0A645FNY6-F1
#
_entry.id   AF-A0A645FNY6-F1
#
_cell.length_a   1.000
_cell.length_b   1.000
_cell.length_c   1.000
_cell.angle_alpha   90.00
_cell.angle_beta   90.00
_cell.angle_gamma   90.00
#
_symmetry.space_group_name_H-M   'P 1'
#
loop_
_entity.id
_entity.type
_entity.pdbx_description
1 polymer ?
#
loop_
_entity_poly.entity_id
_entity_poly.type
_entity_poly.pdbx_seq_one_letter_code
_entity_poly.pdbx_strand_id
1 'polypeptide(L)'
;MELVFEQEALEAVADKAIERNIGARGLRAVMESILTQIMYDVPSDPTIEKVSITRGCVEGTEKPALIYDKRRVNHAVKLSNGKTEKPELPGSTPASAS
;
A
#
# COMPACT_ATOMS: atom_id res chain seq x y z
N MET A 1 9.17 12.81 3.28
CA MET A 1 8.44 12.17 2.17
C MET A 1 7.75 13.25 1.39
N GLU A 2 8.09 13.40 0.12
CA GLU A 2 7.50 14.37 -0.81
C GLU A 2 6.59 13.62 -1.78
N LEU A 3 5.40 14.18 -2.06
CA LEU A 3 4.48 13.66 -3.08
C LEU A 3 4.43 14.65 -4.22
N VAL A 4 4.71 14.19 -5.43
CA VAL A 4 4.72 15.00 -6.64
C VAL A 4 3.78 14.41 -7.67
N PHE A 5 3.07 15.27 -8.37
CA PHE A 5 2.22 14.89 -9.48
C PHE A 5 2.84 15.41 -10.77
N GLU A 6 2.98 14.52 -11.74
CA GLU A 6 3.35 14.93 -13.09
C GLU A 6 2.16 15.62 -13.76
N GLN A 7 2.46 16.53 -14.69
CA GLN A 7 1.45 17.27 -15.42
C GLN A 7 0.48 16.32 -16.14
N GLU A 8 1.01 15.28 -16.78
CA GLU A 8 0.22 14.25 -17.47
C GLU A 8 -0.71 13.46 -16.53
N ALA A 9 -0.32 13.30 -15.27
CA ALA A 9 -1.15 12.66 -14.26
C ALA A 9 -2.36 13.55 -13.91
N LEU A 10 -2.14 14.85 -13.75
CA LEU A 10 -3.22 15.81 -13.49
C LEU A 10 -4.23 15.85 -14.65
N GLU A 11 -3.72 15.82 -15.89
CA GLU A 11 -4.56 15.75 -17.09
C GLU A 11 -5.37 14.46 -17.14
N ALA A 12 -4.75 13.30 -16.89
CA ALA A 12 -5.46 12.03 -16.84
C ALA A 12 -6.54 11.97 -15.75
N VAL A 13 -6.33 12.64 -14.61
CA VAL A 13 -7.35 12.76 -13.55
C VAL A 13 -8.54 13.60 -14.03
N ALA A 14 -8.27 14.69 -14.76
CA ALA A 14 -9.30 15.52 -15.35
C ALA A 14 -10.10 14.76 -16.42
N ASP A 15 -9.41 14.05 -17.31
CA ASP A 15 -10.02 13.21 -18.35
C ASP A 15 -10.95 12.16 -17.73
N LYS A 16 -10.50 11.43 -16.70
CA LYS A 16 -11.33 10.46 -15.98
C LYS A 16 -12.56 11.09 -15.31
N ALA A 17 -12.44 12.30 -14.80
CA ALA A 17 -13.58 13.00 -14.18
C ALA A 17 -14.62 13.44 -15.23
N ILE A 18 -14.16 13.79 -16.44
CA ILE A 18 -15.03 14.09 -17.59
C ILE A 18 -15.73 12.81 -18.07
N GLU A 19 -14.99 11.72 -18.30
CA GLU A 19 -15.55 10.43 -18.73
C GLU A 19 -16.64 9.91 -17.79
N ARG A 20 -16.42 10.06 -16.48
CA ARG A 20 -17.39 9.64 -15.46
C ARG A 20 -18.56 10.60 -15.27
N ASN A 21 -18.62 11.72 -16.00
CA ASN A 21 -19.68 12.74 -15.92
C ASN A 21 -19.91 13.29 -14.49
N ILE A 22 -18.87 13.29 -13.66
CA ILE A 22 -18.91 13.72 -12.26
C ILE A 22 -18.44 15.18 -12.07
N GLY A 23 -17.85 15.77 -13.12
CA GLY A 23 -17.36 17.14 -13.12
C GLY A 23 -16.33 17.41 -12.02
N ALA A 24 -16.14 18.69 -11.66
CA ALA A 24 -15.14 19.09 -10.66
C ALA A 24 -15.34 18.47 -9.27
N ARG A 25 -16.60 18.14 -8.90
CA ARG A 25 -16.90 17.47 -7.62
C ARG A 25 -16.36 16.05 -7.57
N GLY A 26 -16.20 15.41 -8.72
CA GLY A 26 -15.68 14.06 -8.84
C GLY A 26 -14.16 13.92 -8.75
N LEU A 27 -13.41 15.02 -8.92
CA LEU A 27 -11.94 14.99 -8.89
C LEU A 27 -11.40 14.46 -7.57
N ARG A 28 -12.06 14.82 -6.45
CA ARG A 28 -11.70 14.32 -5.11
C ARG A 28 -11.78 12.80 -5.04
N ALA A 29 -12.84 12.21 -5.58
CA ALA A 29 -13.03 10.75 -5.55
C ALA A 29 -11.98 10.02 -6.38
N VAL A 30 -11.62 10.57 -7.55
CA VAL A 30 -10.55 10.00 -8.40
C VAL A 30 -9.20 10.07 -7.69
N MET A 31 -8.86 11.23 -7.11
CA MET A 31 -7.63 11.41 -6.34
C MET A 31 -7.56 10.50 -5.12
N GLU A 32 -8.66 10.37 -4.36
CA GLU A 32 -8.73 9.55 -3.16
C GLU A 32 -8.48 8.07 -3.47
N SER A 33 -9.01 7.57 -4.60
CA SER A 33 -8.74 6.20 -5.06
C SER A 33 -7.26 5.93 -5.31
N ILE A 34 -6.54 6.88 -5.90
CA ILE A 34 -5.11 6.75 -6.22
C ILE A 34 -4.28 6.85 -4.94
N LEU A 35 -4.56 7.87 -4.12
CA LEU A 35 -3.82 8.14 -2.90
C LEU A 35 -3.99 7.07 -1.84
N THR A 36 -5.14 6.40 -1.78
CA THR A 36 -5.39 5.33 -0.79
C THR A 36 -4.39 4.18 -0.92
N GLN A 37 -4.07 3.76 -2.14
CA GLN A 37 -3.07 2.70 -2.37
C GLN A 37 -1.68 3.14 -1.90
N ILE A 38 -1.32 4.38 -2.20
CA ILE A 38 -0.01 4.95 -1.87
C ILE A 38 0.15 5.15 -0.38
N MET A 39 -0.89 5.59 0.31
CA MET A 39 -0.90 5.72 1.77
C MET A 39 -0.77 4.37 2.48
N TYR A 40 -1.11 3.25 1.82
CA TYR A 40 -0.89 1.92 2.38
C TYR A 40 0.54 1.43 2.13
N ASP A 41 1.02 1.55 0.89
CA ASP A 41 2.31 1.00 0.49
C ASP A 41 3.50 1.79 1.04
N VAL A 42 3.43 3.13 1.01
CA VAL A 42 4.59 3.97 1.35
C VAL A 42 5.01 3.94 2.83
N PRO A 43 4.13 3.99 3.84
CA PRO A 43 4.57 3.95 5.24
C PRO A 43 5.25 2.62 5.61
N SER A 44 5.06 1.57 4.81
CA SER A 44 5.73 0.29 4.99
C SER A 44 7.25 0.36 4.74
N ASP A 45 7.72 1.34 3.97
CA ASP A 45 9.13 1.50 3.63
C ASP A 45 9.66 2.91 3.99
N PRO A 46 10.32 3.07 5.15
CA PRO A 46 10.86 4.34 5.59
C PRO A 46 12.06 4.82 4.77
N THR A 47 12.57 4.04 3.80
CA THR A 47 13.59 4.53 2.86
C THR A 47 13.01 5.42 1.76
N ILE A 48 11.69 5.44 1.56
CA ILE A 48 11.04 6.26 0.52
C ILE A 48 11.11 7.75 0.89
N GLU A 49 11.77 8.54 0.04
CA GLU A 49 11.92 9.99 0.16
C GLU A 49 10.89 10.74 -0.68
N LYS A 50 10.63 10.30 -1.90
CA LYS A 50 9.72 10.98 -2.82
C LYS A 50 8.92 10.01 -3.66
N VAL A 51 7.67 10.36 -3.92
CA VAL A 51 6.72 9.60 -4.75
C VAL A 51 6.24 10.49 -5.88
N SER A 52 6.44 10.07 -7.12
CA SER A 52 5.91 10.74 -8.31
C SER A 52 4.72 9.96 -8.85
N ILE A 53 3.59 10.67 -9.01
CA ILE A 53 2.37 10.16 -9.64
C ILE A 53 2.46 10.44 -11.13
N THR A 54 2.49 9.37 -11.92
CA THR A 54 2.49 9.40 -13.38
C THR A 54 1.09 9.17 -13.94
N ARG A 55 0.91 9.42 -15.24
CA ARG A 55 -0.33 9.08 -15.97
C ARG A 55 -0.74 7.61 -15.81
N GLY A 56 0.23 6.69 -15.94
CA GLY A 56 -0.03 5.26 -15.80
C GLY A 56 -0.54 4.87 -14.41
N CYS A 57 -0.09 5.57 -13.36
CA CYS A 57 -0.60 5.38 -12.01
C CYS A 57 -2.08 5.80 -11.88
N VAL A 58 -2.46 6.90 -12.52
CA VAL A 58 -3.86 7.37 -12.58
C VAL A 58 -4.73 6.37 -13.34
N GLU A 59 -4.23 5.87 -14.46
CA GLU A 59 -4.94 4.90 -15.32
C GLU A 59 -5.03 3.51 -14.68
N GLY A 60 -4.12 3.16 -13.77
CA GLY A 60 -4.03 1.87 -13.10
C GLY A 60 -3.18 0.84 -13.87
N THR A 61 -2.39 1.30 -14.83
CA THR A 61 -1.51 0.47 -15.67
C THR A 61 -0.11 0.33 -15.07
N GLU A 62 0.33 1.31 -14.28
CA GLU A 62 1.67 1.36 -13.71
C GLU A 62 1.64 1.71 -12.21
N LYS A 63 2.75 1.40 -11.53
CA LYS A 63 2.95 1.80 -10.12
C LYS A 63 3.55 3.21 -10.04
N PRO A 64 3.35 3.94 -8.92
CA PRO A 64 4.00 5.22 -8.69
C PRO A 64 5.52 5.11 -8.77
N ALA A 65 6.19 6.14 -9.27
CA ALA A 65 7.65 6.18 -9.26
C ALA A 65 8.16 6.57 -7.87
N LEU A 66 9.00 5.71 -7.28
CA LEU A 66 9.52 5.88 -5.92
C LEU A 66 11.00 6.26 -5.96
N ILE A 67 11.36 7.28 -5.19
CA ILE A 67 12.74 7.71 -4.96
C ILE A 67 13.08 7.41 -3.51
N TYR A 68 14.22 6.74 -3.30
CA TYR A 68 14.67 6.25 -2.01
C TYR A 68 15.88 7.05 -1.51
N ASP A 69 15.85 7.51 -0.25
CA ASP A 69 17.03 8.09 0.41
C ASP A 69 17.84 6.96 1.06
N LYS A 70 19.02 6.71 0.52
CA LYS A 70 19.96 5.68 1.03
C LYS A 70 20.44 5.94 2.46
N ARG A 71 20.21 7.14 3.00
CA ARG A 71 20.58 7.50 4.38
C ARG A 71 19.50 7.13 5.40
N ARG A 72 18.27 6.84 4.96
CA ARG A 72 17.19 6.40 5.83
C ARG A 72 17.25 4.88 5.93
N VAL A 73 17.57 4.37 7.12
CA VAL A 73 17.64 2.93 7.41
C VAL A 73 16.31 2.42 7.94
N ASN A 74 15.84 1.30 7.43
CA ASN A 74 14.70 0.58 8.01
C ASN A 74 15.09 0.11 9.42
N HIS A 75 14.51 0.72 10.45
CA HIS A 75 14.42 0.10 11.76
C HIS A 75 13.37 -1.02 11.67
N ALA A 76 13.71 -2.11 10.98
CA ALA A 76 12.98 -3.36 11.12
C ALA A 76 13.09 -3.78 12.58
N VAL A 77 12.04 -3.51 13.36
CA VAL A 77 11.90 -4.06 14.71
C VAL A 77 11.98 -5.58 14.55
N LYS A 78 13.07 -6.19 15.02
CA LYS A 78 13.16 -7.62 15.20
C LYS A 78 12.10 -8.00 16.24
N LEU A 79 10.89 -8.35 15.82
CA LEU A 79 9.99 -9.09 16.68
C LEU A 79 10.60 -10.48 16.86
N SER A 80 11.18 -10.67 18.04
CA SER A 80 11.60 -11.95 18.59
C SER A 80 10.50 -12.99 18.39
N ASN A 81 10.85 -14.12 17.75
CA ASN A 81 10.00 -15.31 17.63
C ASN A 81 9.52 -15.76 19.02
N GLY A 82 8.28 -15.39 19.38
CA GLY A 82 7.55 -15.97 20.50
C GLY A 82 6.88 -17.25 20.05
N LYS A 83 7.52 -18.39 20.33
CA LYS A 83 7.00 -19.74 20.17
C LYS A 83 5.68 -19.88 20.95
N THR A 84 4.54 -19.95 20.26
CA THR A 84 3.26 -20.33 20.87
C THR A 84 3.12 -21.85 20.81
N GLU A 85 3.59 -22.51 21.86
CA GLU A 85 3.19 -23.88 22.18
C GLU A 85 1.70 -23.87 22.55
N LYS A 86 0.88 -24.57 21.76
CA LYS A 86 -0.53 -24.81 22.03
C LYS A 86 -0.62 -25.97 23.04
N PRO A 87 -1.25 -25.81 24.23
CA PRO A 87 -1.46 -26.93 25.13
C PRO A 87 -2.58 -27.82 24.57
N GLU A 88 -2.25 -29.09 24.30
CA GLU A 88 -3.23 -30.12 23.99
C GLU A 88 -3.88 -30.62 25.29
N LEU A 89 -5.22 -30.63 25.32
CA LEU A 89 -6.03 -31.12 26.44
C LEU A 89 -6.06 -32.67 26.44
N PRO A 90 -6.01 -33.34 27.61
CA PRO A 90 -6.01 -34.80 27.68
C PRO A 90 -7.44 -35.36 27.63
N GLY A 91 -7.77 -36.09 26.55
CA GLY A 91 -9.03 -36.80 26.37
C GLY A 91 -8.85 -38.32 26.25
N SER A 92 -9.11 -39.02 27.36
CA SER A 92 -9.67 -40.38 27.52
C SER A 92 -9.38 -41.49 26.47
N THR A 93 -8.58 -42.48 26.90
CA THR A 93 -8.63 -43.98 26.78
C THR A 93 -9.76 -44.69 25.99
N PRO A 94 -9.68 -46.03 25.70
CA PRO A 94 -8.57 -47.02 25.75
C PRO A 94 -8.52 -48.01 24.53
N ALA A 95 -7.46 -48.81 24.39
CA ALA A 95 -7.51 -50.11 23.68
C ALA A 95 -6.37 -51.03 24.17
N SER A 96 -6.68 -51.99 25.04
CA SER A 96 -6.63 -53.45 24.81
C SER A 96 -5.38 -53.94 24.05
N ALA A 97 -4.47 -54.57 24.79
CA ALA A 97 -3.45 -55.46 24.26
C ALA A 97 -3.76 -56.90 24.71
N SER A 98 -3.76 -57.82 23.74
CA SER A 98 -3.48 -59.25 23.96
C SER A 98 -2.05 -59.46 24.44
#